data_AF-A0A1U9ZXW1-F1
#
_entry.id   AF-A0A1U9ZXW1-F1
#
_cell.length_a   1.000
_cell.length_b   1.000
_cell.length_c   1.000
_cell.angle_alpha   90.00
_cell.angle_beta   90.00
_cell.angle_gamma   90.00
#
_symmetry.space_group_name_H-M   'P 1'
#
loop_
_entity.id
_entity.type
_entity.pdbx_description
1 polymer ?
#
loop_
_entity_poly.entity_id
_entity_poly.type
_entity_poly.pdbx_seq_one_letter_code
_entity_poly.pdbx_strand_id
1 'polypeptide(L)' 'MALGRSSLRGGVDQGLGRATEVLAAVPARFRSTHVVETARMVLQAVPVEQQARPAVADLRSMLAIEAG' A
#
# COMPACT_ATOMS: atom_id res chain seq x y z
N MET A 1 13.69 -16.20 -26.28
CA MET A 1 13.68 -15.38 -25.05
C MET A 1 12.31 -14.74 -24.90
N ALA A 2 11.46 -15.27 -24.03
CA ALA A 2 10.15 -14.71 -23.76
C ALA A 2 10.27 -13.61 -22.69
N LEU A 3 9.80 -12.42 -23.02
CA LEU A 3 9.63 -11.31 -22.07
C LEU A 3 8.60 -11.74 -21.01
N GLY A 4 9.04 -11.85 -19.77
CA GLY A 4 8.20 -12.17 -18.62
C GLY A 4 7.16 -11.08 -18.37
N ARG A 5 5.98 -11.26 -18.95
CA ARG A 5 4.79 -10.43 -18.75
C ARG A 5 4.16 -10.73 -17.39
N SER A 6 4.64 -10.10 -16.31
CA SER A 6 4.01 -10.19 -14.98
C SER A 6 3.16 -8.98 -14.58
N SER A 7 3.10 -7.89 -15.37
CA SER A 7 2.61 -6.60 -14.86
C SER A 7 1.16 -6.18 -15.16
N LEU A 8 0.23 -7.05 -15.58
CA LEU A 8 -1.08 -6.55 -16.10
C LEU A 8 -2.36 -7.03 -15.40
N ARG A 9 -2.30 -7.88 -14.36
CA ARG A 9 -3.52 -8.28 -13.62
C ARG A 9 -3.45 -8.22 -12.10
N GLY A 10 -2.27 -8.03 -11.50
CA GLY A 10 -2.08 -8.00 -10.04
C GLY A 10 -1.29 -6.80 -9.50
N GLY A 11 -1.00 -5.78 -10.32
CA GLY A 11 -0.05 -4.72 -9.95
C GLY A 11 -0.46 -3.88 -8.72
N VAL A 12 -1.73 -3.52 -8.62
CA VAL A 12 -2.26 -2.74 -7.48
C VAL A 12 -2.34 -3.59 -6.23
N ASP A 13 -2.95 -4.77 -6.30
CA ASP A 13 -3.06 -5.68 -5.15
C ASP A 13 -1.68 -6.10 -4.62
N GLN A 14 -0.74 -6.45 -5.51
CA GLN A 14 0.64 -6.79 -5.11
C GLN A 14 1.41 -5.59 -4.56
N GLY A 15 1.27 -4.42 -5.19
CA GLY A 15 1.93 -3.20 -4.74
C GLY A 15 1.46 -2.77 -3.34
N LEU A 16 0.15 -2.81 -3.11
CA LEU A 16 -0.46 -2.47 -1.83
C LEU A 16 -0.19 -3.51 -0.76
N GLY A 17 -0.24 -4.81 -1.11
CA GLY A 17 0.16 -5.88 -0.20
C GLY A 17 1.59 -5.68 0.30
N ARG A 18 2.53 -5.41 -0.62
CA ARG A 18 3.92 -5.13 -0.24
C ARG A 18 4.09 -3.87 0.58
N ALA A 19 3.36 -2.79 0.27
CA ALA A 19 3.38 -1.56 1.06
C ALA A 19 2.89 -1.80 2.50
N THR A 20 1.82 -2.60 2.64
CA THR A 20 1.26 -3.01 3.93
C THR A 20 2.27 -3.83 4.73
N GLU A 21 2.91 -4.83 4.11
CA GLU A 21 3.95 -5.65 4.74
C GLU A 21 5.14 -4.80 5.23
N VAL A 22 5.63 -3.87 4.39
CA VAL A 22 6.74 -2.97 4.75
C VAL A 22 6.36 -2.06 5.90
N LEU A 23 5.16 -1.46 5.87
CA LEU A 23 4.68 -0.61 6.96
C LEU A 23 4.51 -1.42 8.26
N ALA A 24 4.00 -2.66 8.16
CA ALA A 24 3.80 -3.55 9.30
C ALA A 24 5.12 -3.96 9.95
N ALA A 25 6.17 -4.16 9.15
CA ALA A 25 7.51 -4.48 9.62
C ALA A 25 8.18 -3.32 10.38
N VAL A 26 7.76 -2.07 10.15
CA VAL A 26 8.23 -0.92 10.95
C VAL A 26 7.43 -0.86 12.25
N PRO A 27 8.06 -0.96 13.43
CA PRO A 27 7.36 -0.78 14.71
C PRO A 27 6.70 0.60 14.78
N ALA A 28 5.50 0.70 15.36
CA ALA A 28 4.71 1.95 15.39
C ALA A 28 5.51 3.17 15.89
N ARG A 29 6.33 3.00 16.94
CA ARG A 29 7.21 4.06 17.46
C ARG A 29 8.23 4.62 16.46
N PHE A 30 8.48 3.92 15.37
CA PHE A 30 9.41 4.30 14.29
C PHE A 30 8.69 4.68 12.98
N ARG A 31 7.36 4.60 12.93
CA ARG A 31 6.55 5.07 11.79
C ARG A 31 6.44 6.59 11.86
N SER A 32 7.52 7.27 11.47
CA SER A 32 7.55 8.72 11.42
C SER A 32 6.46 9.27 10.49
N THR A 33 6.13 10.55 10.64
CA THR A 33 5.21 11.26 9.73
C THR A 33 5.60 11.03 8.27
N HIS A 34 6.90 11.01 7.94
CA HIS A 34 7.36 10.76 6.58
C HIS A 34 7.00 9.37 6.06
N VAL A 35 7.10 8.34 6.91
CA VAL A 35 6.70 6.96 6.56
C VAL A 35 5.20 6.88 6.32
N VAL A 36 4.40 7.50 7.20
CA VAL A 36 2.93 7.54 7.08
C VAL A 36 2.50 8.30 5.81
N GLU A 37 3.09 9.46 5.54
CA GLU A 37 2.83 10.25 4.32
C GLU A 37 3.21 9.48 3.05
N THR A 38 4.32 8.74 3.08
CA THR A 38 4.72 7.89 1.95
C THR A 38 3.67 6.82 1.65
N ALA A 39 3.13 6.17 2.68
CA ALA A 39 2.05 5.19 2.52
C ALA A 39 0.74 5.83 2.03
N ARG A 40 0.43 7.08 2.43
CA ARG A 40 -0.70 7.85 1.89
C ARG A 40 -0.52 8.15 0.40
N MET A 41 0.69 8.55 -0.03
CA MET A 41 0.98 8.75 -1.45
C MET A 41 0.79 7.47 -2.28
N VAL A 42 1.16 6.31 -1.73
CA VAL A 42 0.91 5.01 -2.38
C VAL A 42 -0.59 4.76 -2.57
N LEU A 43 -1.42 5.04 -1.56
CA LEU A 43 -2.89 4.93 -1.70
C LEU A 43 -3.45 5.90 -2.75
N GLN A 44 -2.92 7.12 -2.81
CA GLN A 44 -3.37 8.13 -3.78
C GLN A 44 -2.98 7.78 -5.22
N ALA A 45 -1.94 6.97 -5.41
CA ALA A 45 -1.54 6.46 -6.72
C ALA A 45 -2.50 5.36 -7.26
N VAL A 46 -3.42 4.85 -6.45
CA VAL A 46 -4.38 3.82 -6.86
C VAL A 46 -5.50 4.46 -7.72
N PRO A 47 -5.73 3.97 -8.96
CA PRO A 47 -6.84 4.44 -9.80
C PRO A 47 -8.19 4.31 -9.09
N VAL A 48 -9.09 5.27 -9.33
CA VAL A 48 -10.37 5.36 -8.61
C VAL A 48 -11.21 4.08 -8.72
N GLU A 49 -11.18 3.44 -9.89
CA GLU A 49 -11.90 2.20 -10.20
C GLU A 49 -11.37 1.00 -9.39
N GLN A 50 -10.16 1.12 -8.85
CA GLN A 50 -9.49 0.07 -8.08
C GLN A 50 -9.47 0.39 -6.57
N GLN A 51 -10.02 1.52 -6.13
CA GLN A 51 -10.01 1.89 -4.71
C GLN A 51 -10.90 1.03 -3.81
N ALA A 52 -11.83 0.26 -4.39
CA ALA A 52 -12.68 -0.70 -3.68
C ALA A 52 -11.99 -2.06 -3.45
N ARG A 53 -10.74 -2.23 -3.89
CA ARG A 53 -9.98 -3.47 -3.70
C ARG A 53 -9.65 -3.70 -2.21
N PRO A 54 -9.66 -4.95 -1.73
CA PRO A 54 -9.37 -5.26 -0.33
C PRO A 54 -7.99 -4.78 0.10
N ALA A 55 -6.96 -4.91 -0.75
CA ALA A 55 -5.62 -4.45 -0.45
C ALA A 55 -5.52 -2.92 -0.18
N VAL A 56 -6.46 -2.12 -0.73
CA VAL A 56 -6.57 -0.68 -0.44
C VAL A 56 -7.15 -0.46 0.96
N ALA A 57 -8.12 -1.28 1.36
CA ALA A 57 -8.72 -1.23 2.68
C ALA A 57 -7.69 -1.61 3.76
N ASP A 58 -6.90 -2.66 3.54
CA ASP A 58 -5.86 -3.09 4.49
C ASP A 58 -4.86 -1.96 4.79
N LEU A 59 -4.31 -1.32 3.77
CA LEU A 59 -3.38 -0.21 3.96
C LEU A 59 -4.06 1.03 4.58
N ARG A 60 -5.32 1.33 4.22
CA ARG A 60 -6.08 2.42 4.86
C ARG A 60 -6.29 2.17 6.35
N SER A 61 -6.64 0.94 6.74
CA SER A 61 -6.84 0.57 8.13
C SER A 61 -5.57 0.74 8.95
N MET A 62 -4.41 0.35 8.40
CA MET A 62 -3.12 0.61 9.05
C MET A 62 -2.87 2.09 9.29
N LEU A 63 -3.16 2.95 8.30
CA LEU A 63 -2.92 4.39 8.43
C LEU A 63 -3.92 5.11 9.34
N ALA A 64 -5.13 4.56 9.51
CA ALA A 64 -6.11 5.08 10.47
C ALA A 64 -5.66 4.87 11.92
N ILE A 65 -4.93 3.79 12.21
CA ILE A 65 -4.37 3.51 13.55
C ILE A 65 -3.29 4.53 13.91
N GLU A 66 -2.48 4.97 12.94
CA GLU A 66 -1.39 5.92 13.17
C GLU A 66 -1.85 7.39 13.29
N ALA A 67 -3.11 7.68 12.99
CA ALA A 67 -3.68 9.04 13.06
C ALA A 67 -4.38 9.33 14.40
N GLY A 68 -4.55 8.32 15.26
CA GLY A 68 -5.11 8.45 16.61
C GLY A 68 -4.01 8.43 17.67
#